data_AF-A0A8K0D5B0-F1
#
_entry.id   AF-A0A8K0D5B0-F1
#
_cell.length_a   1.000
_cell.length_b   1.000
_cell.length_c   1.000
_cell.angle_alpha   90.00
_cell.angle_beta   90.00
_cell.angle_gamma   90.00
#
_symmetry.space_group_name_H-M   'P 1'
#
loop_
_entity.id
_entity.type
_entity.pdbx_description
1 polymer ?
#
loop_
_entity_poly.entity_id
_entity_poly.type
_entity_poly.pdbx_seq_one_letter_code
_entity_poly.pdbx_strand_id
1 'polypeptide(L)'
;MKPKNQRKKYNYMEPVLHKIHKNYISLPNKDVKKNNGVLKQVLWRLINKMKKVDTLFKTCFTTVFYGGSFYEGLKVGKPDEFDLDFLLKLPKNTQPSLDISNIPGFVQVQLQNFENFQKTPEARKEWSGLANLVDNKHYLITSKVSQWIKGVIDKVLNQFPKDDTNARIFKINGMLFKGTLHEAGPAQTLKLKMCGTIRSSSVEINIDLVPCFRFGGNHWPPSPFRPNPIKNK
;
A
#
# COMPACT_ATOMS: atom_id res chain seq x y z
N MET A 1 -9.64 22.39 37.04
CA MET A 1 -9.94 21.24 37.94
C MET A 1 -11.23 20.56 37.47
N LYS A 2 -11.19 19.31 36.97
CA LYS A 2 -12.43 18.56 36.68
C LYS A 2 -13.10 18.14 38.01
N PRO A 3 -14.43 18.25 38.17
CA PRO A 3 -15.07 18.02 39.47
C PRO A 3 -14.91 16.56 39.92
N LYS A 4 -14.56 16.35 41.20
CA LYS A 4 -14.30 15.03 41.83
C LYS A 4 -15.38 13.96 41.57
N ASN A 5 -16.62 14.36 41.29
CA ASN A 5 -17.76 13.44 41.05
C ASN A 5 -17.76 12.76 39.67
N GLN A 6 -17.21 13.38 38.62
CA GLN A 6 -17.15 12.72 37.31
C GLN A 6 -16.14 11.57 37.30
N ARG A 7 -15.03 11.72 38.04
CA ARG A 7 -13.96 10.71 38.16
C ARG A 7 -14.48 9.36 38.71
N LYS A 8 -15.37 9.38 39.71
CA LYS A 8 -15.98 8.16 40.26
C LYS A 8 -16.86 7.42 39.24
N LYS A 9 -17.60 8.15 38.39
CA LYS A 9 -18.47 7.56 37.35
C LYS A 9 -17.65 6.86 36.26
N TYR A 10 -16.56 7.46 35.80
CA TYR A 10 -15.68 6.84 34.80
C TYR A 10 -14.92 5.63 35.34
N ASN A 11 -14.51 5.65 36.62
CA ASN A 11 -13.83 4.50 37.24
C ASN A 11 -14.68 3.22 37.28
N TYR A 12 -16.01 3.33 37.37
CA TYR A 12 -16.91 2.16 37.30
C TYR A 12 -17.10 1.66 35.85
N MET A 13 -17.02 2.56 34.86
CA MET A 13 -17.14 2.20 33.45
C MET A 13 -15.87 1.54 32.91
N GLU A 14 -14.70 1.84 33.49
CA GLU A 14 -13.41 1.32 33.02
C GLU A 14 -13.37 -0.21 32.89
N PRO A 15 -13.76 -1.02 33.89
CA PRO A 15 -13.81 -2.48 33.75
C PRO A 15 -14.78 -2.95 32.66
N VAL A 16 -15.91 -2.26 32.49
CA VAL A 16 -16.91 -2.58 31.46
C VAL A 16 -16.36 -2.28 30.07
N LEU A 17 -15.74 -1.11 29.88
CA LEU A 17 -15.09 -0.71 28.63
C LEU A 17 -13.91 -1.62 28.29
N HIS A 18 -13.10 -2.00 29.27
CA HIS A 18 -12.02 -2.99 29.08
C HIS A 18 -12.55 -4.35 28.65
N LYS A 19 -13.66 -4.81 29.25
CA LYS A 19 -14.30 -6.08 28.88
C LYS A 19 -14.87 -6.01 27.46
N ILE A 20 -15.52 -4.89 27.10
CA ILE A 20 -16.04 -4.67 25.75
C ILE A 20 -14.88 -4.66 24.74
N HIS A 21 -13.83 -3.89 25.04
CA HIS A 21 -12.65 -3.79 24.19
C HIS A 21 -12.02 -5.17 23.95
N LYS A 22 -11.71 -5.92 25.01
CA LYS A 22 -11.06 -7.22 24.93
C LYS A 22 -11.89 -8.29 24.20
N ASN A 23 -13.21 -8.28 24.37
CA ASN A 23 -14.05 -9.38 23.90
C ASN A 23 -14.70 -9.11 22.53
N TYR A 24 -14.86 -7.86 22.13
CA TYR A 24 -15.64 -7.50 20.93
C TYR A 24 -14.95 -6.53 19.98
N ILE A 25 -13.99 -5.73 20.45
CA ILE A 25 -13.31 -4.70 19.62
C ILE A 25 -11.94 -5.19 19.16
N SER A 26 -11.13 -5.70 20.09
CA SER A 26 -9.76 -6.12 19.83
C SER A 26 -9.70 -7.32 18.91
N LEU A 27 -8.75 -7.30 17.98
CA LEU A 27 -8.54 -8.38 17.04
C LEU A 27 -8.01 -9.64 17.78
N PRO A 28 -8.55 -10.84 17.50
CA PRO A 28 -8.03 -12.07 18.08
C PRO A 28 -6.56 -12.30 17.69
N ASN A 29 -5.67 -12.40 18.67
CA ASN A 29 -4.22 -12.58 18.45
C ASN A 29 -3.87 -13.75 17.51
N LYS A 30 -4.66 -14.83 17.57
CA LYS A 30 -4.48 -16.00 16.70
C LYS A 30 -4.72 -15.66 15.22
N ASP A 31 -5.76 -14.90 14.94
CA ASP A 31 -6.14 -14.51 13.57
C ASP A 31 -5.15 -13.46 13.02
N VAL A 32 -4.74 -12.51 13.85
CA VAL A 32 -3.68 -11.54 13.53
C VAL A 32 -2.38 -12.26 13.13
N LYS A 33 -1.92 -13.23 13.94
CA LYS A 33 -0.69 -13.98 13.65
C LYS A 33 -0.83 -14.82 12.37
N LYS A 34 -1.97 -15.49 12.20
CA LYS A 34 -2.27 -16.32 11.01
C LYS A 34 -2.27 -15.46 9.74
N ASN A 35 -3.04 -14.37 9.72
CA ASN A 35 -3.22 -13.54 8.52
C ASN A 35 -1.94 -12.77 8.17
N ASN A 36 -1.19 -12.27 9.16
CA ASN A 36 0.15 -11.71 8.93
C ASN A 36 1.12 -12.76 8.33
N GLY A 37 1.03 -14.01 8.75
CA GLY A 37 1.83 -15.11 8.18
C GLY A 37 1.50 -15.37 6.70
N VAL A 38 0.22 -15.31 6.34
CA VAL A 38 -0.25 -15.41 4.95
C VAL A 38 0.24 -14.21 4.14
N LEU A 39 0.02 -12.99 4.64
CA LEU A 39 0.42 -11.75 3.99
C LEU A 39 1.91 -11.74 3.64
N LYS A 40 2.79 -12.01 4.62
CA LYS A 40 4.24 -11.96 4.41
C LYS A 40 4.70 -12.91 3.31
N GLN A 41 4.12 -14.10 3.22
CA GLN A 41 4.45 -15.05 2.15
C GLN A 41 3.94 -14.60 0.79
N VAL A 42 2.73 -14.06 0.72
CA VAL A 42 2.16 -13.51 -0.52
C VAL A 42 3.04 -12.38 -1.03
N LEU A 43 3.35 -11.39 -0.18
CA LEU A 43 4.17 -10.24 -0.54
C LEU A 43 5.57 -10.66 -0.97
N TRP A 44 6.22 -11.55 -0.22
CA TRP A 44 7.56 -12.03 -0.58
C TRP A 44 7.56 -12.68 -1.96
N ARG A 45 6.58 -13.54 -2.26
CA ARG A 45 6.46 -14.20 -3.58
C ARG A 45 6.14 -13.19 -4.68
N LEU A 46 5.21 -12.28 -4.42
CA LEU A 46 4.75 -11.27 -5.38
C LEU A 46 5.91 -10.34 -5.73
N ILE A 47 6.51 -9.66 -4.76
CA ILE A 47 7.58 -8.67 -4.96
C ILE A 47 8.81 -9.31 -5.63
N ASN A 48 9.22 -10.52 -5.22
CA ASN A 48 10.35 -11.20 -5.86
C ASN A 48 10.09 -11.53 -7.32
N LYS A 49 8.85 -11.89 -7.68
CA LYS A 49 8.47 -12.09 -9.07
C LYS A 49 8.37 -10.76 -9.82
N MET A 50 7.83 -9.70 -9.21
CA MET A 50 7.74 -8.36 -9.80
C MET A 50 9.13 -7.84 -10.18
N LYS A 51 10.11 -7.97 -9.28
CA LYS A 51 11.52 -7.62 -9.54
C LYS A 51 12.17 -8.44 -10.66
N LYS A 52 11.64 -9.62 -10.98
CA LYS A 52 12.17 -10.47 -12.07
C LYS A 52 11.56 -10.13 -13.42
N VAL A 53 10.29 -9.72 -13.46
CA VAL A 53 9.56 -9.46 -14.71
C VAL A 53 9.66 -8.02 -15.20
N ASP A 54 10.05 -7.09 -14.33
CA ASP A 54 10.10 -5.67 -14.66
C ASP A 54 11.36 -5.01 -14.07
N THR A 55 12.27 -4.63 -14.97
CA THR A 55 13.55 -4.00 -14.61
C THR A 55 13.35 -2.66 -13.92
N LEU A 56 12.42 -1.82 -14.41
CA LEU A 56 12.13 -0.54 -13.79
C LEU A 56 11.61 -0.73 -12.35
N PHE A 57 10.73 -1.70 -12.11
CA PHE A 57 10.20 -1.97 -10.77
C PHE A 57 11.31 -2.44 -9.85
N LYS A 58 12.19 -3.34 -10.33
CA LYS A 58 13.37 -3.77 -9.59
C LYS A 58 14.25 -2.61 -9.18
N THR A 59 14.45 -1.64 -10.07
CA THR A 59 15.28 -0.45 -9.84
C THR A 59 14.61 0.54 -8.90
N CYS A 60 13.32 0.81 -9.08
CA CYS A 60 12.54 1.75 -8.27
C CYS A 60 12.23 1.22 -6.87
N PHE A 61 11.93 -0.07 -6.72
CA PHE A 61 11.42 -0.62 -5.46
C PHE A 61 12.48 -0.61 -4.37
N THR A 62 12.12 -0.08 -3.19
CA THR A 62 12.98 -0.08 -2.00
C THR A 62 12.48 -1.05 -0.95
N THR A 63 11.30 -0.81 -0.40
CA THR A 63 10.68 -1.61 0.67
C THR A 63 9.17 -1.46 0.64
N VAL A 64 8.48 -2.27 1.43
CA VAL A 64 7.06 -2.10 1.75
C VAL A 64 6.95 -1.29 3.04
N PHE A 65 6.12 -0.26 3.04
CA PHE A 65 5.64 0.38 4.25
C PHE A 65 4.26 -0.20 4.61
N TYR A 66 4.14 -0.60 5.88
CA TYR A 66 2.95 -1.26 6.41
C TYR A 66 2.14 -0.21 7.15
N GLY A 67 1.15 0.36 6.47
CA GLY A 67 0.35 1.48 6.95
C GLY A 67 -1.08 1.09 7.30
N GLY A 68 -1.91 2.11 7.50
CA GLY A 68 -3.34 1.92 7.71
C GLY A 68 -3.71 1.37 9.09
N SER A 69 -5.02 1.31 9.32
CA SER A 69 -5.60 1.08 10.65
C SER A 69 -5.12 -0.22 11.31
N PHE A 70 -4.81 -1.25 10.52
CA PHE A 70 -4.33 -2.53 11.03
C PHE A 70 -2.97 -2.40 11.72
N TYR A 71 -2.00 -1.74 11.07
CA TYR A 71 -0.65 -1.58 11.61
C TYR A 71 -0.56 -0.45 12.65
N GLU A 72 -1.50 0.49 12.62
CA GLU A 72 -1.64 1.56 13.63
C GLU A 72 -2.38 1.08 14.90
N GLY A 73 -2.90 -0.15 14.92
CA GLY A 73 -3.64 -0.69 16.06
C GLY A 73 -5.04 -0.10 16.23
N LEU A 74 -5.57 0.55 15.19
CA LEU A 74 -6.89 1.19 15.16
C LEU A 74 -7.97 0.32 14.50
N LYS A 75 -7.58 -0.77 13.82
CA LYS A 75 -8.50 -1.69 13.16
C LYS A 75 -9.36 -2.43 14.19
N VAL A 76 -10.66 -2.40 13.96
CA VAL A 76 -11.68 -3.13 14.73
C VAL A 76 -12.31 -4.22 13.89
N GLY A 77 -12.81 -5.28 14.52
CA GLY A 77 -13.49 -6.38 13.82
C GLY A 77 -12.54 -7.49 13.39
N LYS A 78 -12.18 -7.57 12.10
CA LYS A 78 -11.37 -8.65 11.54
C LYS A 78 -10.02 -8.16 10.99
N PRO A 79 -8.95 -8.97 11.13
CA PRO A 79 -7.63 -8.67 10.57
C PRO A 79 -7.54 -9.10 9.09
N ASP A 80 -8.48 -8.63 8.27
CA ASP A 80 -8.69 -9.08 6.88
C ASP A 80 -8.36 -8.03 5.82
N GLU A 81 -7.83 -6.87 6.21
CA GLU A 81 -7.48 -5.77 5.31
C GLU A 81 -6.08 -5.24 5.65
N PHE A 82 -5.27 -5.03 4.61
CA PHE A 82 -3.88 -4.57 4.73
C PHE A 82 -3.58 -3.48 3.71
N ASP A 83 -3.30 -2.27 4.20
CA ASP A 83 -2.87 -1.12 3.40
C ASP A 83 -1.34 -1.10 3.29
N LEU A 84 -0.81 -1.27 2.09
CA LEU A 84 0.63 -1.41 1.86
C LEU A 84 1.13 -0.46 0.78
N ASP A 85 2.11 0.34 1.17
CA ASP A 85 2.79 1.21 0.22
C ASP A 85 4.05 0.53 -0.31
N PHE A 86 4.13 0.40 -1.63
CA PHE A 86 5.40 0.13 -2.31
C PHE A 86 6.20 1.43 -2.35
N LEU A 87 7.21 1.52 -1.49
CA LEU A 87 8.10 2.67 -1.47
C LEU A 87 9.05 2.60 -2.67
N LEU A 88 8.86 3.52 -3.61
CA LEU A 88 9.62 3.67 -4.83
C LEU A 88 10.59 4.85 -4.72
N LYS A 89 11.79 4.70 -5.29
CA LYS A 89 12.74 5.79 -5.50
C LYS A 89 12.72 6.24 -6.96
N LEU A 90 13.05 7.51 -7.16
CA LEU A 90 13.34 8.10 -8.46
C LEU A 90 14.87 8.23 -8.64
N PRO A 91 15.38 8.32 -9.89
CA PRO A 91 16.80 8.50 -10.11
C PRO A 91 17.23 9.87 -9.58
N LYS A 92 18.26 9.94 -8.75
CA LYS A 92 18.70 11.23 -8.16
C LYS A 92 19.16 12.21 -9.23
N ASN A 93 19.77 11.70 -10.30
CA ASN A 93 20.33 12.50 -11.38
C ASN A 93 19.28 13.20 -12.24
N THR A 94 18.01 12.81 -12.15
CA THR A 94 16.91 13.55 -12.78
C THR A 94 16.46 14.77 -11.97
N GLN A 95 17.00 14.97 -10.76
CA GLN A 95 16.66 16.05 -9.85
C GLN A 95 15.13 16.17 -9.66
N PRO A 96 14.48 15.16 -9.05
CA PRO A 96 13.04 15.22 -8.80
C PRO A 96 12.67 16.43 -7.94
N SER A 97 11.68 17.18 -8.38
CA SER A 97 11.16 18.36 -7.68
C SER A 97 9.65 18.20 -7.42
N LEU A 98 9.18 18.81 -6.34
CA LEU A 98 7.76 18.82 -5.98
C LEU A 98 7.19 20.21 -6.22
N ASP A 99 6.22 20.30 -7.12
CA ASP A 99 5.43 21.50 -7.34
C ASP A 99 4.13 21.41 -6.54
N ILE A 100 3.81 22.47 -5.81
CA ILE A 100 2.58 22.56 -5.02
C ILE A 100 1.42 22.76 -5.98
N SER A 101 0.44 21.86 -5.95
CA SER A 101 -0.76 22.05 -6.75
C SER A 101 -1.68 23.11 -6.12
N ASN A 102 -2.60 23.65 -6.92
CA ASN A 102 -3.66 24.51 -6.42
C ASN A 102 -4.65 23.76 -5.50
N ILE A 103 -4.68 22.42 -5.52
CA ILE A 103 -5.56 21.56 -4.72
C ILE A 103 -4.83 21.10 -3.44
N PRO A 104 -5.36 21.43 -2.24
CA PRO A 104 -4.79 20.94 -0.98
C PRO A 104 -4.65 19.41 -0.96
N GLY A 105 -3.50 18.92 -0.48
CA GLY A 105 -3.21 17.48 -0.43
C GLY A 105 -2.66 16.87 -1.72
N PHE A 106 -2.55 17.64 -2.80
CA PHE A 106 -1.99 17.19 -4.08
C PHE A 106 -0.70 17.94 -4.43
N VAL A 107 0.25 17.22 -5.01
CA VAL A 107 1.51 17.73 -5.53
C VAL A 107 1.76 17.20 -6.94
N GLN A 108 2.59 17.89 -7.70
CA GLN A 108 3.10 17.42 -8.98
C GLN A 108 4.59 17.11 -8.83
N VAL A 109 5.06 16.04 -9.48
CA VAL A 109 6.47 15.64 -9.45
C VAL A 109 7.08 15.88 -10.82
N GLN A 110 8.06 16.77 -10.91
CA GLN A 110 8.81 17.01 -12.15
C GLN A 110 10.23 16.45 -12.06
N LEU A 111 10.67 15.78 -13.12
CA LEU A 111 12.04 15.32 -13.29
C LEU A 111 12.85 16.39 -14.05
N GLN A 112 13.47 17.35 -13.34
CA GLN A 112 14.02 18.56 -13.98
C GLN A 112 15.18 18.30 -14.93
N ASN A 113 16.03 17.32 -14.64
CA ASN A 113 17.20 16.98 -15.45
C ASN A 113 16.98 15.69 -16.26
N PHE A 114 15.73 15.42 -16.66
CA PHE A 114 15.35 14.16 -17.29
C PHE A 114 16.02 13.91 -18.64
N GLU A 115 16.12 14.92 -19.50
CA GLU A 115 16.69 14.77 -20.85
C GLU A 115 18.18 14.39 -20.82
N ASN A 116 18.95 15.00 -19.93
CA ASN A 116 20.35 14.65 -19.75
C ASN A 116 20.48 13.25 -19.14
N PHE A 117 19.62 12.92 -18.18
CA PHE A 117 19.58 11.58 -17.60
C PHE A 117 19.29 10.51 -18.67
N GLN A 118 18.32 10.74 -19.56
CA GLN A 118 17.96 9.78 -20.63
C GLN A 118 19.12 9.45 -21.58
N LYS A 119 20.11 10.35 -21.72
CA LYS A 119 21.30 10.10 -22.54
C LYS A 119 22.29 9.13 -21.87
N THR A 120 22.17 8.90 -20.57
CA THR A 120 23.08 8.03 -19.81
C THR A 120 22.85 6.53 -20.08
N PRO A 121 23.89 5.68 -19.94
CA PRO A 121 23.72 4.23 -20.00
C PRO A 121 22.78 3.69 -18.91
N GLU A 122 22.79 4.30 -17.72
CA GLU A 122 21.93 3.93 -16.59
C GLU A 122 20.45 4.04 -16.96
N ALA A 123 20.07 5.14 -17.62
CA ALA A 123 18.69 5.36 -18.05
C ALA A 123 18.20 4.32 -19.06
N ARG A 124 19.07 3.90 -19.99
CA ARG A 124 18.73 2.92 -21.03
C ARG A 124 18.61 1.50 -20.51
N LYS A 125 19.32 1.17 -19.42
CA LYS A 125 19.38 -0.18 -18.86
C LYS A 125 18.43 -0.33 -17.67
N GLU A 126 18.75 0.34 -16.56
CA GLU A 126 18.12 0.11 -15.26
C GLU A 126 16.80 0.86 -15.11
N TRP A 127 16.67 2.01 -15.78
CA TRP A 127 15.47 2.84 -15.76
C TRP A 127 14.71 2.78 -17.09
N SER A 128 14.91 1.70 -17.84
CA SER A 128 14.20 1.43 -19.08
C SER A 128 12.70 1.40 -18.81
N GLY A 129 11.98 2.39 -19.37
CA GLY A 129 10.54 2.57 -19.16
C GLY A 129 10.15 3.79 -18.33
N LEU A 130 11.09 4.48 -17.63
CA LEU A 130 10.77 5.70 -16.88
C LEU A 130 10.19 6.80 -17.80
N ALA A 131 10.66 6.88 -19.04
CA ALA A 131 10.13 7.77 -20.08
C ALA A 131 8.64 7.57 -20.35
N ASN A 132 8.13 6.35 -20.15
CA ASN A 132 6.72 6.06 -20.36
C ASN A 132 5.85 6.58 -19.21
N LEU A 133 6.43 6.97 -18.07
CA LEU A 133 5.70 7.42 -16.89
C LEU A 133 5.52 8.94 -16.82
N VAL A 134 6.20 9.69 -17.69
CA VAL A 134 6.16 11.15 -17.71
C VAL A 134 5.36 11.71 -18.89
N ASP A 135 5.02 12.99 -18.83
CA ASP A 135 4.57 13.77 -20.00
C ASP A 135 5.75 14.43 -20.74
N ASN A 136 5.44 15.28 -21.72
CA ASN A 136 6.42 16.03 -22.51
C ASN A 136 7.16 17.13 -21.71
N LYS A 137 6.68 17.47 -20.52
CA LYS A 137 7.32 18.40 -19.59
C LYS A 137 8.01 17.68 -18.43
N HIS A 138 8.14 16.36 -18.54
CA HIS A 138 8.81 15.48 -17.59
C HIS A 138 8.11 15.40 -16.22
N TYR A 139 6.81 15.69 -16.16
CA TYR A 139 5.99 15.44 -14.99
C TYR A 139 5.53 13.99 -14.93
N LEU A 140 5.63 13.36 -13.76
CA LEU A 140 5.08 12.03 -13.55
C LEU A 140 3.55 12.05 -13.66
N ILE A 141 3.02 11.11 -14.44
CA ILE A 141 1.59 10.98 -14.68
C ILE A 141 1.04 9.83 -13.84
N THR A 142 0.19 10.17 -12.87
CA THR A 142 -0.37 9.23 -11.90
C THR A 142 -1.00 8.00 -12.56
N SER A 143 -1.82 8.19 -13.60
CA SER A 143 -2.47 7.08 -14.31
C SER A 143 -1.47 6.14 -14.97
N LYS A 144 -0.37 6.67 -15.53
CA LYS A 144 0.69 5.86 -16.14
C LYS A 144 1.47 5.07 -15.09
N VAL A 145 1.73 5.66 -13.92
CA VAL A 145 2.36 4.97 -12.79
C VAL A 145 1.47 3.83 -12.28
N SER A 146 0.17 4.09 -12.07
CA SER A 146 -0.79 3.07 -11.64
C SER A 146 -0.92 1.94 -12.66
N GLN A 147 -1.06 2.26 -13.95
CA GLN A 147 -1.14 1.27 -15.02
C GLN A 147 0.14 0.44 -15.15
N TRP A 148 1.31 1.07 -14.99
CA TRP A 148 2.58 0.35 -14.99
C TRP A 148 2.62 -0.67 -13.84
N ILE A 149 2.34 -0.25 -12.61
CA ILE A 149 2.36 -1.15 -11.44
C ILE A 149 1.33 -2.28 -11.59
N LYS A 150 0.11 -1.97 -12.04
CA LYS A 150 -0.90 -2.96 -12.39
C LYS A 150 -0.36 -3.95 -13.42
N GLY A 151 0.23 -3.47 -14.51
CA GLY A 151 0.81 -4.31 -15.56
C GLY A 151 1.90 -5.23 -15.04
N VAL A 152 2.73 -4.77 -14.10
CA VAL A 152 3.73 -5.61 -13.42
C VAL A 152 3.06 -6.69 -12.56
N ILE A 153 2.05 -6.32 -11.77
CA ILE A 153 1.27 -7.26 -10.95
C ILE A 153 0.59 -8.31 -11.84
N ASP A 154 -0.07 -7.90 -12.92
CA ASP A 154 -0.74 -8.79 -13.86
C ASP A 154 0.23 -9.79 -14.51
N LYS A 155 1.40 -9.32 -14.95
CA LYS A 155 2.47 -10.20 -15.47
C LYS A 155 2.88 -11.25 -14.46
N VAL A 156 2.98 -10.88 -13.18
CA VAL A 156 3.33 -11.81 -12.10
C VAL A 156 2.18 -12.79 -11.82
N LEU A 157 0.95 -12.29 -11.71
CA LEU A 157 -0.25 -13.08 -11.45
C LEU A 157 -0.48 -14.11 -12.56
N ASN A 158 -0.19 -13.77 -13.82
CA ASN A 158 -0.30 -14.69 -14.96
C ASN A 158 0.66 -15.89 -14.90
N GLN A 159 1.67 -15.88 -14.02
CA GLN A 159 2.56 -17.02 -13.79
C GLN A 159 2.02 -18.00 -12.73
N PHE A 160 0.94 -17.65 -12.04
CA PHE A 160 0.32 -18.56 -11.07
C PHE A 160 -0.68 -19.48 -11.78
N PRO A 161 -0.85 -20.73 -11.30
CA PRO A 161 -1.91 -21.60 -11.80
C PRO A 161 -3.27 -20.93 -11.69
N LYS A 162 -4.15 -21.25 -12.62
CA LYS A 162 -5.53 -20.76 -12.66
C LYS A 162 -6.48 -21.90 -12.32
N ASP A 163 -7.61 -21.60 -11.72
CA ASP A 163 -8.75 -22.51 -11.70
C ASP A 163 -9.71 -22.26 -12.86
N ASP A 164 -10.80 -23.03 -12.91
CA ASP A 164 -11.84 -22.94 -13.93
C ASP A 164 -12.58 -21.59 -13.93
N THR A 165 -12.48 -20.83 -12.83
CA THR A 165 -13.04 -19.47 -12.71
C THR A 165 -12.03 -18.38 -13.10
N ASN A 166 -10.87 -18.77 -13.65
CA ASN A 166 -9.74 -17.91 -13.98
C ASN A 166 -9.12 -17.21 -12.75
N ALA A 167 -9.43 -17.65 -11.52
CA ALA A 167 -8.82 -17.14 -10.30
C ALA A 167 -7.40 -17.69 -10.15
N ARG A 168 -6.48 -16.88 -9.60
CA ARG A 168 -5.08 -17.31 -9.40
C ARG A 168 -4.96 -18.13 -8.14
N ILE A 169 -4.26 -19.26 -8.21
CA ILE A 169 -4.14 -20.19 -7.09
C ILE A 169 -2.83 -19.98 -6.36
N PHE A 170 -2.95 -19.65 -5.07
CA PHE A 170 -1.83 -19.48 -4.15
C PHE A 170 -1.81 -20.62 -3.14
N LYS A 171 -0.73 -21.41 -3.15
CA LYS A 171 -0.44 -22.37 -2.07
C LYS A 171 0.42 -21.69 -1.00
N ILE A 172 -0.12 -21.52 0.21
CA ILE A 172 0.51 -20.79 1.33
C ILE A 172 0.30 -21.62 2.60
N ASN A 173 1.39 -22.03 3.27
CA ASN A 173 1.33 -22.89 4.48
C ASN A 173 0.46 -24.13 4.31
N GLY A 174 0.50 -24.78 3.14
CA GLY A 174 -0.33 -25.96 2.84
C GLY A 174 -1.81 -25.65 2.56
N MET A 175 -2.26 -24.40 2.73
CA MET A 175 -3.61 -23.94 2.36
C MET A 175 -3.63 -23.42 0.93
N LEU A 176 -4.77 -23.57 0.26
CA LEU A 176 -5.03 -23.02 -1.06
C LEU A 176 -5.86 -21.74 -0.94
N PHE A 177 -5.49 -20.71 -1.68
CA PHE A 177 -6.24 -19.46 -1.81
C PHE A 177 -6.51 -19.15 -3.27
N LYS A 178 -7.72 -18.69 -3.57
CA LYS A 178 -8.09 -18.02 -4.82
C LYS A 178 -7.81 -16.54 -4.71
N GLY A 179 -7.00 -16.03 -5.62
CA GLY A 179 -6.63 -14.62 -5.72
C GLY A 179 -7.29 -13.94 -6.91
N THR A 180 -7.90 -12.79 -6.66
CA THR A 180 -8.43 -11.88 -7.69
C THR A 180 -7.87 -10.48 -7.48
N LEU A 181 -7.57 -9.79 -8.58
CA LEU A 181 -7.11 -8.41 -8.54
C LEU A 181 -8.28 -7.48 -8.84
N HIS A 182 -8.43 -6.44 -8.05
CA HIS A 182 -9.42 -5.38 -8.23
C HIS A 182 -8.74 -4.01 -8.14
N GLU A 183 -9.32 -3.02 -8.80
CA GLU A 183 -8.87 -1.63 -8.73
C GLU A 183 -9.81 -0.82 -7.85
N ALA A 184 -9.25 -0.03 -6.93
CA ALA A 184 -10.00 0.90 -6.10
C ALA A 184 -9.15 2.16 -5.87
N GLY A 185 -9.44 3.23 -6.62
CA GLY A 185 -8.68 4.48 -6.54
C GLY A 185 -7.19 4.26 -6.86
N PRO A 186 -6.24 4.72 -6.02
CA PRO A 186 -4.81 4.54 -6.28
C PRO A 186 -4.30 3.11 -6.00
N ALA A 187 -5.10 2.28 -5.33
CA ALA A 187 -4.70 0.95 -4.90
C ALA A 187 -4.99 -0.13 -5.95
N GLN A 188 -4.08 -1.10 -6.02
CA GLN A 188 -4.30 -2.39 -6.65
C GLN A 188 -4.59 -3.42 -5.56
N THR A 189 -5.85 -3.78 -5.38
CA THR A 189 -6.30 -4.66 -4.29
C THR A 189 -6.21 -6.13 -4.71
N LEU A 190 -5.30 -6.88 -4.08
CA LEU A 190 -5.25 -8.33 -4.20
C LEU A 190 -6.15 -8.96 -3.13
N LYS A 191 -7.26 -9.54 -3.58
CA LYS A 191 -8.23 -10.25 -2.75
C LYS A 191 -7.92 -11.74 -2.73
N LEU A 192 -7.70 -12.31 -1.54
CA LEU A 192 -7.41 -13.72 -1.32
C LEU A 192 -8.54 -14.39 -0.55
N LYS A 193 -9.14 -15.43 -1.12
CA LYS A 193 -10.17 -16.26 -0.48
C LYS A 193 -9.66 -17.68 -0.28
N MET A 194 -9.68 -18.18 0.94
CA MET A 194 -9.25 -19.55 1.25
C MET A 194 -10.21 -20.59 0.65
N CYS A 195 -9.67 -21.62 -0.01
CA CYS A 195 -10.44 -22.73 -0.58
C CYS A 195 -10.78 -23.80 0.47
N GLY A 196 -11.96 -24.41 0.37
CA GLY A 196 -12.25 -25.73 0.95
C GLY A 196 -12.51 -25.79 2.47
N THR A 197 -13.32 -24.88 3.04
CA THR A 197 -13.80 -25.04 4.43
C THR A 197 -15.31 -25.27 4.50
N ILE A 198 -15.68 -26.39 5.12
CA ILE A 198 -17.06 -26.80 5.45
C ILE A 198 -17.57 -26.07 6.71
N ARG A 199 -16.72 -25.37 7.45
CA ARG A 199 -17.06 -24.65 8.68
C ARG A 199 -16.88 -23.13 8.51
N SER A 200 -17.99 -22.43 8.31
CA SER A 200 -18.40 -21.05 8.68
C SER A 200 -17.40 -19.88 8.85
N SER A 201 -16.11 -19.99 8.55
CA SER A 201 -15.21 -18.85 8.50
C SER A 201 -14.31 -18.96 7.28
N SER A 202 -14.84 -18.58 6.12
CA SER A 202 -14.03 -18.31 4.94
C SER A 202 -13.05 -17.19 5.29
N VAL A 203 -11.75 -17.50 5.35
CA VAL A 203 -10.72 -16.47 5.49
C VAL A 203 -10.66 -15.72 4.17
N GLU A 204 -11.03 -14.44 4.22
CA GLU A 204 -10.86 -13.48 3.15
C GLU A 204 -9.80 -12.47 3.62
N ILE A 205 -8.87 -12.12 2.74
CA ILE A 205 -7.83 -11.13 3.01
C ILE A 205 -7.78 -10.20 1.80
N ASN A 206 -7.91 -8.90 2.02
CA ASN A 206 -7.75 -7.84 1.04
C ASN A 206 -6.41 -7.14 1.29
N ILE A 207 -5.61 -6.99 0.24
CA ILE A 207 -4.28 -6.39 0.30
C ILE A 207 -4.23 -5.25 -0.70
N ASP A 208 -4.25 -4.03 -0.21
CA ASP A 208 -4.19 -2.82 -1.03
C ASP A 208 -2.72 -2.46 -1.29
N LEU A 209 -2.33 -2.51 -2.57
CA LEU A 209 -0.97 -2.22 -3.01
C LEU A 209 -0.94 -0.85 -3.67
N VAL A 210 -0.32 0.12 -3.00
CA VAL A 210 -0.26 1.51 -3.46
C VAL A 210 1.17 1.89 -3.82
N PRO A 211 1.45 2.39 -5.04
CA PRO A 211 2.78 2.89 -5.38
C PRO A 211 3.02 4.28 -4.80
N CYS A 212 4.09 4.42 -4.01
CA CYS A 212 4.42 5.67 -3.32
C CYS A 212 5.87 6.07 -3.57
N PHE A 213 6.10 7.27 -4.13
CA PHE A 213 7.45 7.80 -4.30
C PHE A 213 7.95 8.44 -3.00
N ARG A 214 9.15 8.06 -2.58
CA ARG A 214 9.78 8.57 -1.37
C ARG A 214 10.66 9.78 -1.68
N PHE A 215 10.42 10.88 -0.98
CA PHE A 215 11.23 12.09 -1.02
C PHE A 215 11.91 12.35 0.33
N GLY A 216 13.00 13.12 0.31
CA GLY A 216 13.68 13.56 1.53
C GLY A 216 12.92 14.69 2.24
N GLY A 217 13.22 14.91 3.53
CA GLY A 217 12.60 15.98 4.34
C GLY A 217 12.74 17.38 3.75
N ASN A 218 13.81 17.61 2.99
CA ASN A 218 14.08 18.86 2.27
C ASN A 218 13.12 19.14 1.10
N HIS A 219 12.28 18.18 0.71
CA HIS A 219 11.24 18.35 -0.31
C HIS A 219 9.85 18.55 0.30
N TRP A 220 9.74 18.61 1.63
CA TRP A 220 8.42 18.82 2.25
C TRP A 220 7.84 20.17 1.81
N PRO A 221 6.52 20.24 1.57
CA PRO A 221 5.87 21.50 1.23
C PRO A 221 6.24 22.59 2.24
N PRO A 222 6.65 23.79 1.79
CA PRO A 222 7.07 24.86 2.68
C PRO A 222 5.92 25.26 3.61
N SER A 223 6.28 25.52 4.87
CA SER A 223 5.39 26.14 5.85
C SER A 223 4.99 27.55 5.38
N PRO A 224 3.77 28.04 5.67
CA PRO A 224 2.73 27.37 6.44
C PRO A 224 1.96 26.34 5.63
N PHE A 225 1.70 25.18 6.22
CA PHE A 225 0.63 24.30 5.74
C PHE A 225 -0.65 25.15 5.68
N ARG A 226 -1.41 25.04 4.58
CA ARG A 226 -2.65 25.81 4.43
C ARG A 226 -3.50 25.58 5.70
N PRO A 227 -3.90 26.64 6.42
CA PRO A 227 -4.71 26.49 7.61
C PRO A 227 -5.97 25.70 7.26
N ASN A 228 -6.34 24.75 8.12
CA ASN A 228 -7.59 24.02 7.96
C ASN A 228 -8.73 25.05 7.81
N PRO A 229 -9.49 25.05 6.69
CA PRO A 229 -10.53 26.05 6.44
C PRO A 229 -11.64 26.00 7.50
N ILE A 230 -11.70 24.93 8.28
CA ILE A 230 -12.56 24.81 9.45
C ILE A 230 -11.91 25.59 10.60
N LYS A 231 -12.30 26.85 10.75
CA LYS A 231 -12.04 27.59 12.00
C LYS A 231 -12.62 26.79 13.15
N ASN A 232 -11.76 26.47 14.12
CA ASN A 232 -12.01 25.88 15.44
C ASN A 232 -13.49 25.68 15.81
N LYS A 233 -13.88 24.43 16.04
CA LYS A 233 -15.07 24.10 16.85
C LYS A 233 -14.88 24.53 18.30
#